data_AF-A0AA91H0Y5-F1
#
_entry.id   AF-A0AA91H0Y5-F1
#
_cell.length_a   1.000
_cell.length_b   1.000
_cell.length_c   1.000
_cell.angle_alpha   90.00
_cell.angle_beta   90.00
_cell.angle_gamma   90.00
#
_symmetry.space_group_name_H-M   'P 1'
#
loop_
_entity.id
_entity.type
_entity.pdbx_description
1 polymer ?
#
loop_
_entity_poly.entity_id
_entity_poly.type
_entity_poly.pdbx_seq_one_letter_code
_entity_poly.pdbx_strand_id
1 'polypeptide(L)'
;MNSQPEDPNKQVQQRAFENVNVGRDFSIESLTQIINLVSQPNNQKNSFCSLLEWIHKKSVSLEQLPPCYQEEVLQILRINVHIKEHNILDFTAFEVKVFDLIFNFCHYYLNKGKPRSNEFASFKKKDYYSYMKKLIEDEETIRVGTVRLSSLIKDKEMSILVKKVEKIDEF
;
A
#
# COMPACT_ATOMS: atom_id res chain seq x y z
N MET A 1 54.35 12.81 9.77
CA MET A 1 53.08 13.44 10.15
C MET A 1 51.99 12.94 9.21
N ASN A 2 51.05 12.20 9.79
CA ASN A 2 49.71 11.76 9.34
C ASN A 2 49.46 11.38 7.88
N SER A 3 49.68 10.11 7.59
CA SER A 3 48.84 9.34 6.66
C SER A 3 47.55 8.96 7.40
N GLN A 4 46.41 9.56 7.05
CA GLN A 4 45.10 9.03 7.47
C GLN A 4 44.81 7.76 6.66
N PRO A 5 44.33 6.67 7.27
CA PRO A 5 43.82 5.55 6.51
C PRO A 5 42.48 5.95 5.88
N GLU A 6 42.36 5.77 4.57
CA GLU A 6 41.08 5.84 3.87
C GLU A 6 40.13 4.80 4.49
N ASP A 7 38.94 5.27 4.86
CA ASP A 7 37.92 4.49 5.54
C ASP A 7 37.43 3.34 4.63
N PRO A 8 37.68 2.06 4.99
CA PRO A 8 37.32 0.91 4.15
C PRO A 8 35.80 0.79 3.93
N ASN A 9 34.98 1.48 4.73
CA ASN A 9 33.52 1.50 4.55
C ASN A 9 33.06 2.29 3.30
N LYS A 10 33.86 3.25 2.80
CA LYS A 10 33.51 4.00 1.58
C LYS A 10 33.64 3.16 0.31
N GLN A 11 34.61 2.25 0.25
CA GLN A 11 34.79 1.36 -0.91
C GLN A 11 33.76 0.23 -0.97
N VAL A 12 33.25 -0.21 0.18
CA VAL A 12 32.18 -1.23 0.22
C VAL A 12 30.86 -0.66 -0.30
N GLN A 13 30.55 0.61 0.00
CA GLN A 13 29.35 1.26 -0.55
C GLN A 13 29.45 1.51 -2.05
N GLN A 14 30.62 1.91 -2.58
CA GLN A 14 30.76 2.14 -4.02
C GLN A 14 30.69 0.85 -4.85
N ARG A 15 31.21 -0.28 -4.34
CA ARG A 15 31.14 -1.57 -5.06
C ARG A 15 29.76 -2.23 -5.07
N ALA A 16 28.85 -1.81 -4.18
CA ALA A 16 27.47 -2.29 -4.20
C ALA A 16 26.64 -1.68 -5.36
N PHE A 17 27.11 -0.60 -5.99
CA PHE A 17 26.42 0.06 -7.09
C PHE A 17 26.83 -0.44 -8.49
N GLU A 18 27.92 -1.19 -8.62
CA GLU A 18 28.45 -1.54 -9.96
C GLU A 18 27.87 -2.83 -10.57
N ASN A 19 27.13 -3.64 -9.81
CA ASN A 19 26.62 -4.93 -10.31
C ASN A 19 25.09 -5.05 -10.37
N VAL A 20 24.37 -3.94 -10.26
CA VAL A 20 22.91 -3.93 -10.42
C VAL A 20 22.58 -3.65 -11.89
N ASN A 21 22.88 -4.63 -12.75
CA ASN A 21 22.39 -4.63 -14.13
C ASN A 21 20.92 -5.09 -14.11
N VAL A 22 20.05 -4.23 -13.58
CA VAL A 22 18.60 -4.48 -13.54
C VAL A 22 18.02 -4.01 -14.87
N GLY A 23 17.67 -4.99 -15.69
CA GLY A 23 16.88 -4.77 -16.88
C GLY A 23 15.57 -4.04 -16.53
N ARG A 24 15.37 -2.92 -17.24
CA ARG A 24 14.15 -2.09 -17.36
C ARG A 24 13.77 -1.23 -16.14
N ASP A 25 14.25 0.02 -16.21
CA ASP A 25 13.57 1.27 -15.89
C ASP A 25 13.06 1.50 -14.45
N PHE A 26 13.89 1.20 -13.45
CA PHE A 26 13.84 1.94 -12.19
C PHE A 26 15.10 2.78 -12.06
N SER A 27 14.98 4.09 -12.30
CA SER A 27 16.12 5.00 -12.17
C SER A 27 16.61 5.02 -10.72
N ILE A 28 17.92 5.19 -10.52
CA ILE A 28 18.52 5.41 -9.20
C ILE A 28 17.82 6.57 -8.46
N GLU A 29 17.31 7.55 -9.19
CA GLU A 29 16.51 8.66 -8.67
C GLU A 29 15.17 8.18 -8.05
N SER A 30 14.53 7.18 -8.64
CA SER A 30 13.30 6.58 -8.10
C SER A 30 13.58 5.84 -6.78
N LEU A 31 14.68 5.10 -6.72
CA LEU A 31 15.16 4.46 -5.48
C LEU A 31 15.55 5.51 -4.44
N THR A 32 16.18 6.61 -4.84
CA THR A 32 16.58 7.69 -3.93
C THR A 32 15.37 8.46 -3.40
N GLN A 33 14.31 8.62 -4.20
CA GLN A 33 13.02 9.17 -3.74
C GLN A 33 12.33 8.22 -2.76
N ILE A 34 12.35 6.90 -3.01
CA ILE A 34 11.84 5.88 -2.09
C ILE A 34 12.65 5.90 -0.78
N ILE A 35 13.98 5.90 -0.85
CA ILE A 35 14.85 6.00 0.31
C ILE A 35 14.58 7.30 1.07
N ASN A 36 14.38 8.43 0.41
CA ASN A 36 14.06 9.70 1.07
C ASN A 36 12.64 9.75 1.66
N LEU A 37 11.67 9.05 1.07
CA LEU A 37 10.33 8.84 1.65
C LEU A 37 10.40 7.95 2.91
N VAL A 38 11.31 6.98 2.93
CA VAL A 38 11.52 6.02 4.03
C VAL A 38 12.46 6.56 5.12
N SER A 39 13.38 7.46 4.78
CA SER A 39 14.39 8.04 5.68
C SER A 39 13.87 9.19 6.54
N GLN A 40 12.60 9.58 6.40
CA GLN A 40 12.00 10.52 7.33
C GLN A 40 11.65 9.80 8.64
N PRO A 41 12.09 10.29 9.82
CA PRO A 41 11.86 9.62 11.12
C PRO A 41 10.39 9.54 11.56
N ASN A 42 9.43 9.92 10.71
CA ASN A 42 7.99 9.76 10.92
C ASN A 42 7.56 8.35 10.50
N ASN A 43 8.05 7.35 11.24
CA ASN A 43 7.81 5.91 11.10
C ASN A 43 6.34 5.43 11.26
N GLN A 44 5.35 6.33 11.15
CA GLN A 44 3.92 6.00 11.25
C GLN A 44 3.28 5.59 9.91
N LYS A 45 4.01 5.43 8.81
CA LYS A 45 3.41 5.07 7.51
C LYS A 45 3.81 3.68 6.98
N ASN A 46 4.69 2.97 7.67
CA ASN A 46 5.34 1.79 7.10
C ASN A 46 4.59 0.48 7.34
N SER A 47 3.53 0.47 8.15
CA SER A 47 2.68 -0.72 8.37
C SER A 47 1.27 -0.53 7.81
N PHE A 48 0.60 -1.64 7.50
CA PHE A 48 -0.80 -1.64 7.08
C PHE A 48 -1.71 -0.87 8.04
N CYS A 49 -1.65 -1.17 9.34
CA CYS A 49 -2.49 -0.51 10.34
C CYS A 49 -2.21 0.99 10.42
N SER A 50 -0.93 1.39 10.34
CA SER A 50 -0.59 2.81 10.43
C SER A 50 -1.01 3.60 9.18
N LEU A 51 -1.07 2.96 8.00
CA LEU A 51 -1.70 3.54 6.81
C LEU A 51 -3.19 3.84 7.05
N LEU A 52 -3.94 2.89 7.64
CA LEU A 52 -5.37 3.09 7.94
C LEU A 52 -5.58 4.23 8.93
N GLU A 53 -4.77 4.29 9.99
CA GLU A 53 -4.79 5.40 10.94
C GLU A 53 -4.49 6.75 10.29
N TRP A 54 -3.51 6.78 9.39
CA TRP A 54 -3.16 7.99 8.65
C TRP A 54 -4.33 8.44 7.76
N ILE A 55 -4.96 7.52 7.02
CA ILE A 55 -6.15 7.82 6.19
C ILE A 55 -7.26 8.39 7.05
N HIS A 56 -7.56 7.77 8.19
CA HIS A 56 -8.59 8.23 9.13
C HIS A 56 -8.32 9.64 9.66
N LYS A 57 -7.05 9.99 9.92
CA LYS A 57 -6.66 11.36 10.32
C LYS A 57 -6.85 12.38 9.19
N LYS A 58 -6.84 11.94 7.92
CA LYS A 58 -6.93 12.80 6.73
C LYS A 58 -8.34 12.88 6.12
N SER A 59 -9.18 11.88 6.38
CA SER A 59 -10.53 11.80 5.83
C SER A 59 -11.44 10.95 6.70
N VAL A 60 -12.73 11.30 6.71
CA VAL A 60 -13.79 10.53 7.38
C VAL A 60 -14.02 9.18 6.73
N SER A 61 -13.75 9.05 5.43
CA SER A 61 -13.98 7.84 4.65
C SER A 61 -13.07 7.79 3.43
N LEU A 62 -12.82 6.59 2.90
CA LEU A 62 -12.12 6.43 1.63
C LEU A 62 -12.83 7.22 0.53
N GLU A 63 -14.13 7.13 0.36
CA GLU A 63 -14.84 7.82 -0.74
C GLU A 63 -14.62 9.35 -0.79
N GLN A 64 -14.22 9.96 0.33
CA GLN A 64 -13.97 11.40 0.48
C GLN A 64 -12.49 11.78 0.62
N LEU A 65 -11.54 10.84 0.51
CA LEU A 65 -10.12 11.17 0.62
C LEU A 65 -9.74 12.20 -0.47
N PRO A 66 -9.12 13.34 -0.11
CA PRO A 66 -8.67 14.32 -1.10
C PRO A 66 -7.70 13.74 -2.15
N PRO A 67 -7.72 14.22 -3.41
CA PRO A 67 -6.87 13.68 -4.49
C PRO A 67 -5.37 13.63 -4.19
N CYS A 68 -4.82 14.62 -3.47
CA CYS A 68 -3.40 14.63 -3.10
C CYS A 68 -3.01 13.42 -2.24
N TYR A 69 -3.87 13.03 -1.30
CA TYR A 69 -3.64 11.88 -0.44
C TYR A 69 -3.93 10.55 -1.13
N GLN A 70 -4.81 10.54 -2.15
CA GLN A 70 -5.02 9.35 -2.98
C GLN A 70 -3.72 8.96 -3.70
N GLU A 71 -3.02 9.93 -4.28
CA GLU A 71 -1.74 9.71 -4.95
C GLU A 71 -0.68 9.13 -4.00
N GLU A 72 -0.59 9.64 -2.77
CA GLU A 72 0.30 9.10 -1.73
C GLU A 72 -0.02 7.62 -1.42
N VAL A 73 -1.29 7.30 -1.19
CA VAL A 73 -1.72 5.91 -0.89
C VAL A 73 -1.33 4.97 -2.02
N LEU A 74 -1.45 5.42 -3.26
CA LEU A 74 -1.17 4.58 -4.42
C LEU A 74 0.33 4.39 -4.66
N GLN A 75 1.15 5.38 -4.34
CA GLN A 75 2.60 5.20 -4.32
C GLN A 75 2.99 4.11 -3.31
N ILE A 76 2.39 4.12 -2.13
CA ILE A 76 2.62 3.08 -1.09
C ILE A 76 2.22 1.68 -1.61
N LEU A 77 1.07 1.55 -2.28
CA LEU A 77 0.66 0.26 -2.84
C LEU A 77 1.58 -0.23 -3.97
N ARG A 78 2.01 0.66 -4.88
CA ARG A 78 2.94 0.30 -5.97
C ARG A 78 4.30 -0.15 -5.45
N ILE A 79 4.81 0.51 -4.42
CA ILE A 79 6.06 0.14 -3.74
C ILE A 79 5.95 -1.29 -3.17
N ASN A 80 4.84 -1.62 -2.50
CA ASN A 80 4.60 -2.96 -1.96
C ASN A 80 4.55 -4.06 -3.03
N VAL A 81 3.99 -3.77 -4.21
CA VAL A 81 3.91 -4.74 -5.31
C VAL A 81 5.27 -5.01 -5.95
N HIS A 82 6.11 -3.98 -6.09
CA HIS A 82 7.39 -4.08 -6.78
C HIS A 82 8.59 -4.42 -5.88
N ILE A 83 8.55 -4.06 -4.59
CA ILE A 83 9.69 -4.13 -3.68
C ILE A 83 9.52 -5.27 -2.64
N LYS A 84 9.03 -6.43 -3.08
CA LYS A 84 9.02 -7.63 -2.22
C LYS A 84 10.42 -8.04 -1.73
N GLU A 85 11.48 -7.56 -2.37
CA GLU A 85 12.87 -7.94 -2.08
C GLU A 85 13.56 -7.09 -1.01
N HIS A 86 13.02 -5.93 -0.59
CA HIS A 86 13.70 -5.04 0.38
C HIS A 86 12.98 -4.81 1.72
N ASN A 87 11.88 -5.52 2.03
CA ASN A 87 11.19 -5.45 3.34
C ASN A 87 10.90 -4.02 3.85
N ILE A 88 10.72 -3.06 2.94
CA ILE A 88 10.59 -1.64 3.30
C ILE A 88 9.24 -1.34 3.97
N LEU A 89 8.21 -2.10 3.61
CA LEU A 89 6.84 -1.92 4.08
C LEU A 89 6.34 -3.21 4.70
N ASP A 90 5.76 -3.09 5.89
CA ASP A 90 5.16 -4.17 6.65
C ASP A 90 3.70 -4.36 6.19
N PHE A 91 3.54 -4.97 5.02
CA PHE A 91 2.26 -5.37 4.44
C PHE A 91 2.34 -6.83 4.00
N THR A 92 1.30 -7.61 4.27
CA THR A 92 1.16 -8.93 3.65
C THR A 92 0.67 -8.80 2.20
N ALA A 93 0.94 -9.80 1.37
CA ALA A 93 0.41 -9.80 0.00
C ALA A 93 -1.13 -9.77 -0.02
N PHE A 94 -1.78 -10.38 0.96
CA PHE A 94 -3.23 -10.38 1.11
C PHE A 94 -3.78 -9.01 1.52
N GLU A 95 -3.11 -8.31 2.44
CA GLU A 95 -3.46 -6.93 2.81
C GLU A 95 -3.41 -5.99 1.61
N VAL A 96 -2.37 -6.09 0.78
CA VAL A 96 -2.25 -5.30 -0.45
C VAL A 96 -3.39 -5.61 -1.42
N LYS A 97 -3.72 -6.90 -1.63
CA LYS A 97 -4.82 -7.31 -2.53
C LYS A 97 -6.17 -6.77 -2.05
N VAL A 98 -6.51 -6.98 -0.78
CA VAL A 98 -7.77 -6.50 -0.20
C VAL A 98 -7.83 -4.99 -0.30
N PHE A 99 -6.78 -4.30 0.13
CA PHE A 99 -6.79 -2.84 0.15
C PHE A 99 -6.82 -2.22 -1.25
N ASP A 100 -6.13 -2.78 -2.24
CA ASP A 100 -6.19 -2.30 -3.63
C ASP A 100 -7.59 -2.46 -4.22
N LEU A 101 -8.27 -3.60 -3.95
CA LEU A 101 -9.66 -3.81 -4.36
C LEU A 101 -10.60 -2.76 -3.74
N ILE A 102 -10.50 -2.55 -2.42
CA ILE A 102 -11.35 -1.61 -1.68
C ILE A 102 -11.07 -0.17 -2.10
N PHE A 103 -9.81 0.19 -2.26
CA PHE A 103 -9.42 1.52 -2.71
C PHE A 103 -9.95 1.77 -4.13
N ASN A 104 -9.86 0.79 -5.05
CA ASN A 104 -10.43 0.91 -6.39
C ASN A 104 -11.95 1.10 -6.37
N PHE A 105 -12.64 0.32 -5.54
CA PHE A 105 -14.09 0.42 -5.38
C PHE A 105 -14.52 1.80 -4.83
N CYS A 106 -13.97 2.22 -3.69
CA CYS A 106 -14.36 3.46 -3.01
C CYS A 106 -13.96 4.71 -3.79
N HIS A 107 -12.77 4.73 -4.39
CA HIS A 107 -12.24 5.93 -5.03
C HIS A 107 -12.61 6.07 -6.49
N TYR A 108 -12.54 5.00 -7.27
CA TYR A 108 -12.69 5.10 -8.71
C TYR A 108 -14.09 4.71 -9.13
N TYR A 109 -14.58 3.56 -8.68
CA TYR A 109 -15.92 3.13 -9.07
C TYR A 109 -17.01 4.06 -8.52
N LEU A 110 -17.06 4.30 -7.21
CA LEU A 110 -18.12 5.11 -6.60
C LEU A 110 -18.08 6.60 -7.01
N ASN A 111 -16.90 7.17 -7.22
CA ASN A 111 -16.76 8.56 -7.67
C ASN A 111 -16.77 8.73 -9.21
N LYS A 112 -17.05 7.67 -9.97
CA LYS A 112 -17.01 7.67 -11.45
C LYS A 112 -15.64 8.09 -12.03
N GLY A 113 -14.57 7.83 -11.29
CA GLY A 113 -13.19 8.01 -11.73
C GLY A 113 -12.75 6.92 -12.71
N LYS A 114 -11.64 7.16 -13.41
CA LYS A 114 -11.04 6.14 -14.29
C LYS A 114 -10.38 5.05 -13.43
N PRO A 115 -10.72 3.76 -13.61
CA PRO A 115 -10.08 2.66 -12.89
C PRO A 115 -8.56 2.70 -13.05
N ARG A 116 -7.83 2.37 -11.98
CA ARG A 116 -6.39 2.59 -11.94
C ARG A 116 -5.53 1.43 -12.40
N SER A 117 -6.06 0.22 -12.31
CA SER A 117 -5.44 -0.97 -12.88
C SER A 117 -6.29 -1.47 -14.05
N ASN A 118 -5.62 -2.07 -15.03
CA ASN A 118 -6.31 -2.72 -16.15
C ASN A 118 -7.21 -3.86 -15.67
N GLU A 119 -6.90 -4.46 -14.52
CA GLU A 119 -7.72 -5.48 -13.88
C GLU A 119 -9.13 -4.97 -13.56
N PHE A 120 -9.26 -3.73 -13.06
CA PHE A 120 -10.54 -3.16 -12.67
C PHE A 120 -11.22 -2.31 -13.76
N ALA A 121 -10.60 -2.18 -14.94
CA ALA A 121 -11.10 -1.32 -16.02
C ALA A 121 -12.52 -1.66 -16.48
N SER A 122 -12.90 -2.94 -16.41
CA SER A 122 -14.19 -3.46 -16.84
C SER A 122 -15.14 -3.84 -15.69
N PHE A 123 -14.71 -3.64 -14.43
CA PHE A 123 -15.49 -4.06 -13.28
C PHE A 123 -16.75 -3.21 -13.11
N LYS A 124 -17.87 -3.88 -12.89
CA LYS A 124 -19.12 -3.30 -12.39
C LYS A 124 -19.18 -3.52 -10.88
N LYS A 125 -20.10 -2.82 -10.19
CA LYS A 125 -20.31 -2.94 -8.73
C LYS A 125 -20.31 -4.39 -8.22
N LYS A 126 -21.09 -5.25 -8.89
CA LYS A 126 -21.21 -6.68 -8.54
C LYS A 126 -19.88 -7.46 -8.63
N ASP A 127 -18.98 -7.03 -9.49
CA ASP A 127 -17.70 -7.71 -9.73
C ASP A 127 -16.76 -7.46 -8.55
N TYR A 128 -16.76 -6.24 -8.00
CA TYR A 128 -16.05 -5.93 -6.74
C TYR A 128 -16.55 -6.77 -5.57
N TYR A 129 -17.87 -6.91 -5.41
CA TYR A 129 -18.44 -7.76 -4.36
C TYR A 129 -18.12 -9.23 -4.56
N SER A 130 -18.15 -9.71 -5.80
CA SER A 130 -17.80 -11.10 -6.12
C SER A 130 -16.32 -11.37 -5.87
N TYR A 131 -15.44 -10.42 -6.19
CA TYR A 131 -14.02 -10.54 -5.90
C TYR A 131 -13.76 -10.55 -4.39
N MET A 132 -14.38 -9.64 -3.64
CA MET A 132 -14.24 -9.60 -2.19
C MET A 132 -14.73 -10.90 -1.53
N LYS A 133 -15.80 -11.51 -2.05
CA LYS A 133 -16.28 -12.84 -1.61
C LYS A 133 -15.25 -13.94 -1.86
N LYS A 134 -14.58 -13.95 -3.02
CA LYS A 134 -13.47 -14.88 -3.28
C LYS A 134 -12.32 -14.69 -2.29
N LEU A 135 -11.95 -13.46 -1.98
CA LEU A 135 -10.90 -13.18 -0.98
C LEU A 135 -11.30 -13.66 0.43
N ILE A 136 -12.60 -13.68 0.76
CA ILE A 136 -13.10 -14.26 2.02
C ILE A 136 -12.95 -15.80 2.01
N GLU A 137 -13.17 -16.44 0.87
CA GLU A 137 -13.04 -17.89 0.69
C GLU A 137 -11.58 -18.37 0.83
N ASP A 138 -10.60 -17.49 0.62
CA ASP A 138 -9.17 -17.80 0.81
C ASP A 138 -8.78 -18.00 2.30
N GLU A 139 -9.68 -17.71 3.24
CA GLU A 139 -9.52 -17.84 4.71
C GLU A 139 -8.33 -17.07 5.34
N GLU A 140 -7.60 -16.30 4.52
CA GLU A 140 -6.60 -15.33 4.95
C GLU A 140 -7.25 -14.10 5.60
N THR A 141 -6.47 -13.38 6.41
CA THR A 141 -6.97 -12.22 7.16
C THR A 141 -6.06 -11.02 7.04
N ILE A 142 -6.66 -9.83 7.04
CA ILE A 142 -5.93 -8.57 7.19
C ILE A 142 -5.76 -8.22 8.68
N ARG A 143 -4.67 -7.55 9.03
CA ARG A 143 -4.47 -7.10 10.42
C ARG A 143 -5.43 -5.98 10.79
N VAL A 144 -5.89 -6.01 12.03
CA VAL A 144 -6.78 -5.00 12.60
C VAL A 144 -6.03 -4.19 13.66
N GLY A 145 -5.94 -2.87 13.42
CA GLY A 145 -5.38 -1.91 14.37
C GLY A 145 -6.45 -1.12 15.11
N THR A 146 -6.10 0.07 15.60
CA THR A 146 -7.07 1.01 16.20
C THR A 146 -8.13 1.46 15.20
N VAL A 147 -7.74 1.61 13.93
CA VAL A 147 -8.65 1.90 12.82
C VAL A 147 -8.84 0.64 11.98
N ARG A 148 -10.10 0.32 11.69
CA ARG A 148 -10.51 -0.82 10.85
C ARG A 148 -10.70 -0.36 9.41
N LEU A 149 -10.31 -1.16 8.42
CA LEU A 149 -10.56 -0.83 7.02
C LEU A 149 -12.07 -0.74 6.77
N SER A 150 -12.84 -1.66 7.33
CA SER A 150 -14.30 -1.67 7.21
C SER A 150 -14.96 -0.37 7.68
N SER A 151 -14.34 0.32 8.65
CA SER A 151 -14.87 1.58 9.23
C SER A 151 -14.65 2.79 8.33
N LEU A 152 -13.74 2.69 7.35
CA LEU A 152 -13.46 3.75 6.39
C LEU A 152 -14.32 3.67 5.12
N ILE A 153 -15.21 2.69 5.02
CA ILE A 153 -16.02 2.40 3.83
C ILE A 153 -17.48 2.79 4.10
N LYS A 154 -18.07 3.63 3.24
CA LYS A 154 -19.48 4.05 3.39
C LYS A 154 -20.47 3.05 2.81
N ASP A 155 -20.08 2.34 1.76
CA ASP A 155 -20.93 1.30 1.18
C ASP A 155 -21.10 0.14 2.17
N LYS A 156 -22.32 0.00 2.69
CA LYS A 156 -22.63 -0.94 3.78
C LYS A 156 -22.33 -2.39 3.41
N GLU A 157 -22.64 -2.79 2.19
CA GLU A 157 -22.42 -4.17 1.72
C GLU A 157 -20.92 -4.47 1.66
N MET A 158 -20.11 -3.57 1.08
CA MET A 158 -18.67 -3.74 1.06
C MET A 158 -18.07 -3.72 2.47
N SER A 159 -18.52 -2.82 3.34
CA SER A 159 -18.06 -2.75 4.74
C SER A 159 -18.29 -4.08 5.47
N ILE A 160 -19.46 -4.69 5.30
CA ILE A 160 -19.77 -6.02 5.88
C ILE A 160 -18.85 -7.10 5.32
N LEU A 161 -18.58 -7.11 4.01
CA LEU A 161 -17.66 -8.09 3.41
C LEU A 161 -16.23 -7.92 3.95
N VAL A 162 -15.75 -6.68 4.11
CA VAL A 162 -14.43 -6.42 4.67
C VAL A 162 -14.31 -6.85 6.13
N LYS A 163 -15.37 -6.68 6.94
CA LYS A 163 -15.36 -7.17 8.34
C LYS A 163 -15.08 -8.68 8.44
N LYS A 164 -15.49 -9.46 7.44
CA LYS A 164 -15.26 -10.91 7.41
C LYS A 164 -13.78 -11.26 7.27
N VAL A 165 -13.02 -10.54 6.45
CA VAL A 165 -11.55 -10.74 6.34
C VAL A 165 -10.78 -10.10 7.49
N GLU A 166 -11.42 -9.22 8.27
CA GLU A 166 -10.91 -8.72 9.54
C GLU A 166 -11.17 -9.69 10.72
N LYS A 167 -11.93 -10.80 10.49
CA LYS A 167 -12.43 -11.74 11.52
C LYS A 167 -13.12 -11.04 12.69
N ILE A 168 -13.92 -10.03 12.40
CA ILE A 168 -14.72 -9.33 13.40
C ILE A 168 -16.12 -9.91 13.32
N ASP A 169 -16.52 -10.66 14.36
CA ASP A 169 -17.88 -11.16 14.48
C ASP A 169 -18.88 -10.00 14.48
N GLU A 170 -19.96 -10.15 13.71
CA GLU A 170 -21.10 -9.24 13.73
C GLU A 170 -21.83 -9.40 15.07
N PHE A 171 -21.76 -8.37 15.92
CA PHE A 171 -22.63 -8.22 17.09
C PHE A 171 -23.95 -7.54 16.70
#